data_AF-X1MZR5-F1
#
_entry.id   AF-X1MZR5-F1
#
_cell.length_a   1.000
_cell.length_b   1.000
_cell.length_c   1.000
_cell.angle_alpha   90.00
_cell.angle_beta   90.00
_cell.angle_gamma   90.00
#
_symmetry.space_group_name_H-M   'P 1'
#
loop_
_entity.id
_entity.type
_entity.pdbx_description
1 polymer ?
#
loop_
_entity_poly.entity_id
_entity_poly.type
_entity_poly.pdbx_seq_one_letter_code
_entity_poly.pdbx_strand_id
1 'polypeptide(L)'
;EVARAKVRRERMGHIELACPVSHIWFAKGIPSRLGLLLDLSPRSLERVLYFSHYIIASIDEEARQEAIKQLEENSLQQIAERQSALEAKIAEKEQEGATVDEVNQLRRSFSEEKTQLEEKLSADVEQLKDLRKCALLTENQYHELKQKYGQVFSAEMGAEAILQLLKDVNLNEMRNELLQETRSASGQRRRKAAKQLQVVEAFRRSGNKPEWMIITVLPVLPPDLRPMVQLDGGRFATSDLNDLYRRVINRNNRLRHLLEIEAPGVIIRNEKRMLQEAVD
;
A
#
# COMPACT_ATOMS: atom_id res chain seq x y z
N GLU A 1 -4.51 16.40 -41.09
CA GLU A 1 -5.23 15.66 -42.15
C GLU A 1 -6.41 16.51 -42.61
N VAL A 2 -6.64 16.62 -43.92
CA VAL A 2 -7.83 17.29 -44.47
C VAL A 2 -8.94 16.24 -44.56
N ALA A 3 -9.97 16.35 -43.72
CA ALA A 3 -11.07 15.40 -43.66
C ALA A 3 -12.41 16.11 -43.43
N ARG A 4 -13.53 15.40 -43.66
CA ARG A 4 -14.89 15.93 -43.42
C ARG A 4 -15.11 16.22 -41.93
N ALA A 5 -15.86 17.28 -41.61
CA ALA A 5 -16.12 17.70 -40.23
C ALA A 5 -16.74 16.60 -39.34
N LYS A 6 -17.50 15.66 -39.92
CA LYS A 6 -18.12 14.51 -39.23
C LYS A 6 -17.13 13.72 -38.36
N VAL A 7 -15.86 13.69 -38.78
CA VAL A 7 -14.77 13.01 -38.08
C VAL A 7 -14.58 13.54 -36.64
N ARG A 8 -14.93 14.80 -36.36
CA ARG A 8 -14.87 15.42 -35.02
C ARG A 8 -15.89 14.88 -34.01
N ARG A 9 -16.84 14.07 -34.46
CA ARG A 9 -17.80 13.35 -33.61
C ARG A 9 -17.41 11.90 -33.35
N GLU A 10 -16.51 11.34 -34.17
CA GLU A 10 -16.17 9.90 -34.15
C GLU A 10 -14.76 9.64 -33.61
N ARG A 11 -13.79 10.55 -33.81
CA ARG A 11 -12.41 10.35 -33.35
C ARG A 11 -12.22 10.75 -31.89
N MET A 12 -11.85 9.77 -31.06
CA MET A 12 -11.45 10.00 -29.68
C MET A 12 -10.00 10.49 -29.59
N GLY A 13 -9.73 11.33 -28.60
CA GLY A 13 -8.37 11.61 -28.15
C GLY A 13 -8.01 10.72 -26.96
N HIS A 14 -6.80 10.89 -26.42
CA HIS A 14 -6.41 10.31 -25.15
C HIS A 14 -5.43 11.22 -24.42
N ILE A 15 -5.31 11.03 -23.11
CA ILE A 15 -4.33 11.67 -22.22
C ILE A 15 -3.52 10.56 -21.59
N GLU A 16 -2.21 10.56 -21.82
CA GLU A 16 -1.28 9.71 -21.09
C GLU A 16 -1.03 10.30 -19.70
N LEU A 17 -1.42 9.55 -18.68
CA LEU A 17 -1.29 9.98 -17.29
C LEU A 17 0.15 9.80 -16.82
N ALA A 18 0.66 10.78 -16.09
CA ALA A 18 2.00 10.76 -15.51
C ALA A 18 2.12 9.76 -14.34
N CYS A 19 0.99 9.39 -13.73
CA CYS A 19 0.90 8.27 -12.80
C CYS A 19 -0.36 7.44 -13.07
N PRO A 20 -0.36 6.14 -12.73
CA PRO A 20 -1.57 5.33 -12.76
C PRO A 20 -2.65 5.91 -11.84
N VAL A 21 -3.91 5.79 -12.24
CA VAL A 21 -5.08 6.30 -11.52
C VAL A 21 -6.14 5.21 -11.47
N SER A 22 -6.76 4.99 -10.31
CA SER A 22 -7.83 4.00 -10.18
C SER A 22 -9.12 4.54 -10.80
N HIS A 23 -9.82 3.71 -11.57
CA HIS A 23 -11.14 4.10 -12.06
C HIS A 23 -12.18 4.03 -10.93
N ILE A 24 -12.86 5.16 -10.66
CA ILE A 24 -13.73 5.35 -9.50
C ILE A 24 -14.85 4.29 -9.37
N TRP A 25 -15.44 3.84 -10.48
CA TRP A 25 -16.49 2.81 -10.45
C TRP A 25 -16.05 1.49 -9.81
N PHE A 26 -14.79 1.08 -9.99
CA PHE A 26 -14.30 -0.17 -9.40
C PHE A 26 -13.82 0.01 -7.96
N ALA A 27 -13.42 1.23 -7.59
CA ALA A 27 -12.98 1.59 -6.24
C ALA A 27 -14.16 1.89 -5.30
N LYS A 28 -15.03 2.84 -5.65
CA LYS A 28 -16.15 3.33 -4.83
C LYS A 28 -17.50 2.67 -5.11
N GLY A 29 -17.59 1.81 -6.14
CA GLY A 29 -18.80 1.03 -6.41
C GLY A 29 -19.21 0.18 -5.20
N ILE A 30 -20.52 -0.08 -5.04
CA ILE A 30 -21.04 -0.93 -3.96
C ILE A 30 -21.58 -2.23 -4.58
N PRO A 31 -20.91 -3.38 -4.39
CA PRO A 31 -19.63 -3.58 -3.67
C PRO A 31 -18.40 -3.19 -4.50
N SER A 32 -17.31 -2.82 -3.82
CA SER A 32 -16.05 -2.43 -4.46
C SER A 32 -15.39 -3.65 -5.11
N ARG A 33 -15.15 -3.61 -6.42
CA ARG A 33 -14.56 -4.75 -7.15
C ARG A 33 -13.08 -4.89 -6.79
N LEU A 34 -12.38 -3.76 -6.67
CA LEU A 34 -10.99 -3.72 -6.19
C LEU A 34 -10.88 -4.21 -4.75
N GLY A 35 -11.75 -3.73 -3.85
CA GLY A 35 -11.75 -4.16 -2.46
C GLY A 35 -12.02 -5.66 -2.30
N LEU A 36 -12.96 -6.20 -3.08
CA LEU A 36 -13.23 -7.64 -3.07
C LEU A 36 -12.03 -8.46 -3.58
N LEU A 37 -11.35 -8.02 -4.64
CA LEU A 37 -10.21 -8.76 -5.20
C LEU A 37 -8.98 -8.76 -4.29
N LEU A 38 -8.70 -7.65 -3.60
CA LEU A 38 -7.53 -7.51 -2.73
C LEU A 38 -7.82 -7.81 -1.25
N ASP A 39 -9.02 -8.29 -0.95
CA ASP A 39 -9.54 -8.48 0.41
C ASP A 39 -9.53 -7.22 1.30
N LEU A 40 -9.56 -6.04 0.70
CA LEU A 40 -9.52 -4.75 1.39
C LEU A 40 -10.92 -4.20 1.66
N SER A 41 -11.09 -3.56 2.82
CA SER A 41 -12.28 -2.75 3.09
C SER A 41 -12.29 -1.52 2.16
N PRO A 42 -13.47 -1.00 1.75
CA PRO A 42 -13.54 0.21 0.92
C PRO A 42 -12.81 1.41 1.53
N ARG A 43 -12.86 1.56 2.87
CA ARG A 43 -12.15 2.62 3.60
C ARG A 43 -10.64 2.44 3.56
N SER A 44 -10.16 1.20 3.68
CA SER A 44 -8.73 0.88 3.58
C SER A 44 -8.23 1.17 2.17
N LEU A 45 -8.97 0.74 1.14
CA LEU A 45 -8.63 1.00 -0.25
C LEU A 45 -8.57 2.51 -0.54
N GLU A 46 -9.54 3.28 -0.06
CA GLU A 46 -9.57 4.74 -0.18
C GLU A 46 -8.33 5.40 0.43
N ARG A 47 -7.94 4.98 1.65
CA ARG A 47 -6.72 5.48 2.32
C ARG A 47 -5.45 5.25 1.51
N VAL A 48 -5.35 4.12 0.80
CA VAL A 48 -4.20 3.82 -0.07
C VAL A 48 -4.27 4.67 -1.34
N LEU A 49 -5.41 4.70 -2.02
CA LEU A 49 -5.59 5.42 -3.29
C LEU A 49 -5.32 6.93 -3.18
N TYR A 50 -5.74 7.55 -2.09
CA TYR A 50 -5.54 8.99 -1.84
C TYR A 50 -4.30 9.31 -0.99
N PHE A 51 -3.28 8.43 -1.03
CA PHE A 51 -1.94 8.67 -0.44
C PHE A 51 -1.93 8.96 1.07
N SER A 52 -2.88 8.39 1.82
CA SER A 52 -2.93 8.53 3.28
C SER A 52 -2.18 7.41 4.02
N HIS A 53 -2.20 6.19 3.49
CA HIS A 53 -1.54 5.03 4.10
C HIS A 53 -0.71 4.27 3.07
N TYR A 54 0.39 3.67 3.50
CA TYR A 54 1.16 2.73 2.69
C TYR A 54 0.47 1.37 2.69
N ILE A 55 0.68 0.60 1.63
CA ILE A 55 0.28 -0.80 1.55
C ILE A 55 1.51 -1.65 1.25
N ILE A 56 1.66 -2.78 1.95
CA ILE A 56 2.76 -3.72 1.70
C ILE A 56 2.53 -4.44 0.37
N ALA A 57 3.41 -4.19 -0.60
CA ALA A 57 3.34 -4.72 -1.96
C ALA A 57 3.96 -6.12 -2.04
N SER A 58 5.14 -6.30 -1.45
CA SER A 58 5.85 -7.57 -1.42
C SER A 58 6.59 -7.75 -0.10
N ILE A 59 6.81 -9.02 0.23
CA ILE A 59 7.57 -9.45 1.40
C ILE A 59 8.56 -10.48 0.91
N ASP A 60 9.81 -10.29 1.27
CA ASP A 60 10.87 -11.25 1.07
C ASP A 60 10.96 -12.16 2.30
N GLU A 61 10.51 -13.40 2.15
CA GLU A 61 10.51 -14.38 3.24
C GLU A 61 11.94 -14.84 3.61
N GLU A 62 12.90 -14.79 2.68
CA GLU A 62 14.29 -15.13 2.97
C GLU A 62 14.93 -14.03 3.83
N ALA A 63 14.77 -12.77 3.40
CA ALA A 63 15.22 -11.62 4.17
C ALA A 63 14.53 -11.53 5.53
N ARG A 64 13.25 -11.91 5.62
CA ARG A 64 12.53 -12.02 6.90
C ARG A 64 13.19 -13.02 7.84
N GLN A 65 13.47 -14.23 7.35
CA GLN A 65 14.08 -15.28 8.18
C GLN A 65 15.47 -14.87 8.65
N GLU A 66 16.25 -14.26 7.77
CA GLU A 66 17.57 -13.74 8.09
C GLU A 66 17.49 -12.62 9.14
N ALA A 67 16.56 -11.68 8.99
CA ALA A 67 16.35 -10.61 9.98
C ALA A 67 15.95 -11.18 11.35
N ILE A 68 15.10 -12.21 11.40
CA ILE A 68 14.73 -12.88 12.65
C ILE A 68 15.96 -13.53 13.30
N LYS A 69 16.78 -14.24 12.53
CA LYS A 69 18.02 -14.85 13.03
C LYS A 69 18.98 -13.79 13.58
N GLN A 70 19.19 -12.71 12.84
CA GLN A 70 20.07 -11.62 13.27
C GLN A 70 19.58 -10.96 14.56
N LEU A 71 18.27 -10.78 14.73
CA LEU A 71 17.70 -10.28 15.98
C LEU A 71 17.96 -11.24 17.14
N GLU A 72 17.71 -12.54 16.93
CA GLU A 72 17.94 -13.58 17.94
C GLU A 72 19.43 -13.65 18.33
N GLU A 73 20.35 -13.64 17.36
CA GLU A 73 21.80 -13.64 17.60
C GLU A 73 22.26 -12.38 18.34
N ASN A 74 21.81 -11.20 17.93
CA ASN A 74 22.16 -9.94 18.59
C ASN A 74 21.66 -9.89 20.03
N SER A 75 20.43 -10.36 20.29
CA SER A 75 19.90 -10.43 21.66
C SER A 75 20.64 -11.46 22.52
N LEU A 76 21.02 -12.62 21.96
CA LEU A 76 21.83 -13.61 22.68
C LEU A 76 23.21 -13.05 23.06
N GLN A 77 23.87 -12.33 22.14
CA GLN A 77 25.14 -11.66 22.40
C GLN A 77 25.01 -10.61 23.52
N GLN A 78 23.97 -9.76 23.46
CA GLN A 78 23.73 -8.76 24.52
C GLN A 78 23.48 -9.40 25.88
N ILE A 79 22.73 -10.50 25.94
CA ILE A 79 22.47 -11.22 27.20
C ILE A 79 23.78 -11.82 27.73
N ALA A 80 24.60 -12.43 26.87
CA ALA A 80 25.87 -13.02 27.26
C ALA A 80 26.89 -11.97 27.77
N GLU A 81 27.01 -10.83 27.08
CA GLU A 81 27.87 -9.72 27.51
C GLU A 81 27.44 -9.17 28.87
N ARG A 82 26.13 -8.94 29.06
CA ARG A 82 25.60 -8.47 30.35
C ARG A 82 25.75 -9.50 31.46
N GLN A 83 25.62 -10.79 31.13
CA GLN A 83 25.83 -11.88 32.10
C GLN A 83 27.29 -11.90 32.56
N SER A 84 28.25 -11.82 31.63
CA SER A 84 29.68 -11.75 31.96
C SER A 84 30.01 -10.50 32.79
N ALA A 85 29.43 -9.34 32.45
CA ALA A 85 29.61 -8.11 33.21
C ALA A 85 29.01 -8.19 34.63
N LEU A 86 27.89 -8.92 34.81
CA LEU A 86 27.32 -9.17 36.13
C LEU A 86 28.24 -10.09 36.95
N GLU A 87 28.71 -11.19 36.37
CA GLU A 87 29.60 -12.14 37.05
C GLU A 87 30.90 -11.44 37.50
N ALA A 88 31.47 -10.55 36.68
CA ALA A 88 32.61 -9.72 37.06
C ALA A 88 32.30 -8.79 38.25
N LYS A 89 31.15 -8.10 38.22
CA LYS A 89 30.72 -7.22 39.33
C LYS A 89 30.44 -7.98 40.62
N ILE A 90 29.90 -9.19 40.53
CA ILE A 90 29.69 -10.06 41.70
C ILE A 90 31.04 -10.48 42.29
N ALA A 91 32.01 -10.87 41.45
CA ALA A 91 33.35 -11.24 41.91
C ALA A 91 34.09 -10.06 42.59
N GLU A 92 33.97 -8.84 42.07
CA GLU A 92 34.51 -7.63 42.72
C GLU A 92 33.84 -7.38 44.09
N LYS A 93 32.51 -7.48 44.17
CA LYS A 93 31.75 -7.29 45.41
C LYS A 93 32.05 -8.36 46.47
N GLU A 94 32.30 -9.60 46.04
CA GLU A 94 32.74 -10.69 46.92
C GLU A 94 34.16 -10.43 47.47
N GLN A 95 35.07 -9.85 46.67
CA GLN A 95 36.40 -9.43 47.14
C GLN A 95 36.34 -8.24 48.12
N GLU A 96 35.37 -7.34 47.96
CA GLU A 96 35.11 -6.21 48.88
C GLU A 96 34.41 -6.62 50.19
N GLY A 97 33.99 -7.88 50.33
CA GLY A 97 33.30 -8.37 51.54
C GLY A 97 31.82 -7.96 51.63
N ALA A 98 31.16 -7.77 50.49
CA ALA A 98 29.75 -7.36 50.40
C ALA A 98 28.79 -8.36 51.10
N THR A 99 27.67 -7.83 51.58
CA THR A 99 26.61 -8.66 52.20
C THR A 99 25.83 -9.46 51.16
N VAL A 100 25.32 -10.63 51.55
CA VAL A 100 24.54 -11.52 50.68
C VAL A 100 23.32 -10.81 50.06
N ASP A 101 22.76 -9.81 50.74
CA ASP A 101 21.63 -9.02 50.27
C ASP A 101 21.99 -8.10 49.09
N GLU A 102 23.19 -7.54 49.05
CA GLU A 102 23.66 -6.69 47.93
C GLU A 102 23.84 -7.52 46.66
N VAL A 103 24.40 -8.73 46.77
CA VAL A 103 24.53 -9.68 45.66
C VAL A 103 23.15 -10.13 45.14
N ASN A 104 22.19 -10.33 46.04
CA ASN A 104 20.83 -10.69 45.66
C ASN A 104 20.10 -9.54 44.94
N GLN A 105 20.32 -8.29 45.33
CA GLN A 105 19.76 -7.12 44.62
C GLN A 105 20.33 -7.00 43.20
N LEU A 106 21.65 -7.19 43.03
CA LEU A 106 22.30 -7.23 41.73
C LEU A 106 21.73 -8.32 40.82
N ARG A 107 21.57 -9.54 41.34
CA ARG A 107 20.94 -10.65 40.60
C ARG A 107 19.49 -10.36 40.20
N ARG A 108 18.71 -9.71 41.07
CA ARG A 108 17.33 -9.30 40.76
C ARG A 108 17.30 -8.26 39.64
N SER A 109 18.12 -7.22 39.73
CA SER A 109 18.19 -6.18 38.68
C SER A 109 18.56 -6.76 37.31
N PHE A 110 19.52 -7.68 37.26
CA PHE A 110 19.89 -8.36 36.03
C PHE A 110 18.77 -9.28 35.52
N SER A 111 18.10 -10.01 36.40
CA SER A 111 16.95 -10.84 36.02
C SER A 111 15.84 -10.01 35.39
N GLU A 112 15.53 -8.84 35.96
CA GLU A 112 14.54 -7.89 35.42
C GLU A 112 14.97 -7.34 34.06
N GLU A 113 16.23 -6.93 33.91
CA GLU A 113 16.78 -6.47 32.64
C GLU A 113 16.76 -7.56 31.55
N LYS A 114 17.10 -8.80 31.92
CA LYS A 114 17.05 -9.94 31.02
C LYS A 114 15.63 -10.19 30.54
N THR A 115 14.65 -10.21 31.45
CA THR A 115 13.24 -10.35 31.06
C THR A 115 12.78 -9.23 30.14
N GLN A 116 13.19 -7.98 30.38
CA GLN A 116 12.86 -6.86 29.49
C GLN A 116 13.48 -7.00 28.10
N LEU A 117 14.69 -7.55 27.98
CA LEU A 117 15.33 -7.81 26.70
C LEU A 117 14.64 -8.94 25.94
N GLU A 118 14.28 -10.03 26.63
CA GLU A 118 13.54 -11.15 26.04
C GLU A 118 12.14 -10.73 25.58
N GLU A 119 11.43 -9.91 26.35
CA GLU A 119 10.14 -9.34 25.97
C GLU A 119 10.26 -8.43 24.73
N LYS A 120 11.30 -7.60 24.66
CA LYS A 120 11.56 -6.74 23.48
C LYS A 120 11.84 -7.58 22.24
N LEU A 121 12.70 -8.60 22.34
CA LEU A 121 12.98 -9.52 21.25
C LEU A 121 11.71 -10.22 20.78
N SER A 122 10.91 -10.74 21.72
CA SER A 122 9.64 -11.39 21.40
C SER A 122 8.71 -10.45 20.64
N ALA A 123 8.60 -9.19 21.08
CA ALA A 123 7.78 -8.18 20.42
C ALA A 123 8.29 -7.82 19.01
N ASP A 124 9.60 -7.65 18.82
CA ASP A 124 10.20 -7.35 17.51
C ASP A 124 10.03 -8.52 16.52
N VAL A 125 10.16 -9.77 16.99
CA VAL A 125 9.91 -10.98 16.19
C VAL A 125 8.42 -11.11 15.83
N GLU A 126 7.52 -10.81 16.76
CA GLU A 126 6.08 -10.81 16.49
C GLU A 126 5.70 -9.73 15.46
N GLN A 127 6.27 -8.53 15.57
CA GLN A 127 6.09 -7.46 14.58
C GLN A 127 6.49 -7.91 13.16
N LEU A 128 7.63 -8.61 13.02
CA LEU A 128 8.07 -9.13 11.72
C LEU A 128 7.15 -10.21 11.15
N LYS A 129 6.63 -11.09 12.01
CA LYS A 129 5.68 -12.16 11.64
C LYS A 129 4.31 -11.60 11.26
N ASP A 130 3.90 -10.49 11.86
CA ASP A 130 2.62 -9.85 11.59
C ASP A 130 2.59 -9.05 10.28
N LEU A 131 3.75 -8.77 9.67
CA LEU A 131 3.80 -8.16 8.34
C LEU A 131 3.15 -9.10 7.32
N ARG A 132 2.09 -8.63 6.67
CA ARG A 132 1.35 -9.37 5.63
C ARG A 132 1.20 -8.53 4.38
N LYS A 133 1.21 -9.18 3.21
CA LYS A 133 0.89 -8.51 1.95
C LYS A 133 -0.51 -7.88 2.06
N CYS A 134 -0.68 -6.70 1.46
CA CYS A 134 -1.89 -5.88 1.58
C CYS A 134 -2.17 -5.28 2.97
N ALA A 135 -1.31 -5.45 3.97
CA ALA A 135 -1.45 -4.72 5.23
C ALA A 135 -1.19 -3.22 5.03
N LEU A 136 -1.93 -2.40 5.77
CA LEU A 136 -1.81 -0.94 5.71
C LEU A 136 -0.89 -0.44 6.82
N LEU A 137 -0.01 0.50 6.48
CA LEU A 137 0.88 1.16 7.43
C LEU A 137 0.62 2.67 7.42
N THR A 138 0.59 3.27 8.61
CA THR A 138 0.65 4.73 8.75
C THR A 138 2.05 5.24 8.40
N GLU A 139 2.20 6.55 8.19
CA GLU A 139 3.49 7.13 7.82
C GLU A 139 4.57 6.87 8.88
N ASN A 140 4.25 7.07 10.16
CA ASN A 140 5.20 6.82 11.26
C ASN A 140 5.60 5.34 11.32
N GLN A 141 4.63 4.42 11.26
CA GLN A 141 4.90 2.98 11.27
C GLN A 141 5.75 2.55 10.07
N TYR A 142 5.49 3.11 8.89
CA TYR A 142 6.30 2.83 7.71
C TYR A 142 7.75 3.29 7.91
N HIS A 143 7.97 4.48 8.44
CA HIS A 143 9.32 4.99 8.68
C HIS A 143 10.08 4.16 9.72
N GLU A 144 9.43 3.81 10.83
CA GLU A 144 10.00 2.94 11.87
C GLU A 144 10.36 1.55 11.32
N LEU A 145 9.42 0.90 10.63
CA LEU A 145 9.62 -0.43 10.05
C LEU A 145 10.64 -0.40 8.91
N LYS A 146 10.70 0.68 8.13
CA LYS A 146 11.70 0.83 7.06
C LYS A 146 13.10 1.04 7.61
N GLN A 147 13.23 1.72 8.75
CA GLN A 147 14.51 1.90 9.43
C GLN A 147 15.01 0.57 10.01
N LYS A 148 14.11 -0.23 10.61
CA LYS A 148 14.47 -1.53 11.20
C LYS A 148 14.63 -2.65 10.17
N TYR A 149 13.69 -2.75 9.21
CA TYR A 149 13.45 -3.93 8.37
C TYR A 149 13.34 -3.59 6.88
N GLY A 150 14.02 -2.54 6.41
CA GLY A 150 13.87 -2.04 5.04
C GLY A 150 14.18 -3.05 3.93
N GLN A 151 14.88 -4.15 4.22
CA GLN A 151 15.16 -5.22 3.27
C GLN A 151 14.06 -6.31 3.23
N VAL A 152 13.19 -6.37 4.25
CA VAL A 152 12.21 -7.46 4.43
C VAL A 152 10.95 -7.23 3.61
N PHE A 153 10.54 -5.97 3.43
CA PHE A 153 9.29 -5.66 2.75
C PHE A 153 9.41 -4.41 1.88
N SER A 154 8.60 -4.39 0.81
CA SER A 154 8.34 -3.19 0.03
C SER A 154 6.94 -2.70 0.31
N ALA A 155 6.78 -1.40 0.60
CA ALA A 155 5.47 -0.78 0.73
C ALA A 155 5.39 0.52 -0.07
N GLU A 156 4.26 0.68 -0.74
CA GLU A 156 3.99 1.77 -1.68
C GLU A 156 2.64 2.43 -1.35
N MET A 157 2.31 3.52 -2.06
CA MET A 157 1.06 4.27 -1.91
C MET A 157 0.37 4.48 -3.26
N GLY A 158 -0.90 4.85 -3.21
CA GLY A 158 -1.65 5.27 -4.38
C GLY A 158 -2.10 4.12 -5.27
N ALA A 159 -2.65 4.49 -6.43
CA ALA A 159 -3.11 3.55 -7.44
C ALA A 159 -1.96 2.74 -8.08
N GLU A 160 -0.72 3.22 -7.99
CA GLU A 160 0.49 2.52 -8.45
C GLU A 160 0.75 1.25 -7.63
N ALA A 161 0.66 1.35 -6.29
CA ALA A 161 0.76 0.19 -5.41
C ALA A 161 -0.34 -0.84 -5.69
N ILE A 162 -1.58 -0.38 -5.87
CA ILE A 162 -2.72 -1.23 -6.22
C ILE A 162 -2.51 -1.91 -7.58
N LEU A 163 -1.95 -1.20 -8.56
CA LEU A 163 -1.63 -1.76 -9.87
C LEU A 163 -0.61 -2.90 -9.76
N GLN A 164 0.46 -2.71 -8.98
CA GLN A 164 1.45 -3.78 -8.75
C GLN A 164 0.80 -4.99 -8.09
N LEU A 165 0.03 -4.78 -7.03
CA LEU A 165 -0.69 -5.85 -6.34
C LEU A 165 -1.60 -6.63 -7.27
N LEU A 166 -2.35 -5.95 -8.16
CA LEU A 166 -3.25 -6.60 -9.11
C LEU A 166 -2.51 -7.42 -10.18
N LYS A 167 -1.32 -6.99 -10.61
CA LYS A 167 -0.50 -7.74 -11.57
C LYS A 167 -0.01 -9.07 -10.99
N ASP A 168 0.23 -9.13 -9.69
CA ASP A 168 0.67 -10.34 -9.00
C ASP A 168 -0.47 -11.33 -8.72
N VAL A 169 -1.74 -10.93 -8.90
CA VAL A 169 -2.88 -11.77 -8.55
C VAL A 169 -3.05 -12.92 -9.54
N ASN A 170 -2.88 -14.15 -9.05
CA ASN A 170 -3.24 -15.35 -9.79
C ASN A 170 -4.72 -15.72 -9.58
N LEU A 171 -5.56 -15.39 -10.56
CA LEU A 171 -7.01 -15.67 -10.51
C LEU A 171 -7.34 -17.17 -10.41
N ASN A 172 -6.45 -18.06 -10.84
CA ASN A 172 -6.70 -19.50 -10.78
C ASN A 172 -6.55 -20.05 -9.36
N GLU A 173 -5.47 -19.66 -8.69
CA GLU A 173 -5.18 -20.00 -7.30
C GLU A 173 -6.24 -19.41 -6.37
N MET A 174 -6.51 -18.11 -6.51
CA MET A 174 -7.50 -17.42 -5.69
C MET A 174 -8.91 -18.03 -5.83
N ARG A 175 -9.29 -18.52 -7.02
CA ARG A 175 -10.55 -19.27 -7.19
C ARG A 175 -10.57 -20.53 -6.32
N ASN A 176 -9.49 -21.32 -6.35
CA ASN A 176 -9.44 -22.59 -5.62
C ASN A 176 -9.52 -22.36 -4.11
N GLU A 177 -8.81 -21.35 -3.60
CA GLU A 177 -8.86 -20.95 -2.20
C GLU A 177 -10.27 -20.49 -1.80
N LEU A 178 -10.88 -19.60 -2.57
CA LEU A 178 -12.23 -19.10 -2.29
C LEU A 178 -13.30 -20.20 -2.37
N LEU A 179 -13.12 -21.18 -3.25
CA LEU A 179 -14.01 -22.36 -3.33
C LEU A 179 -13.90 -23.22 -2.07
N GLN A 180 -12.69 -23.45 -1.57
CA GLN A 180 -12.48 -24.17 -0.31
C GLN A 180 -13.06 -23.37 0.87
N GLU A 181 -12.79 -22.08 0.95
CA GLU A 181 -13.29 -21.21 2.02
C GLU A 181 -14.82 -21.12 2.01
N THR A 182 -15.45 -21.08 0.82
CA THR A 182 -16.92 -21.08 0.71
C THR A 182 -17.55 -22.39 1.19
N ARG A 183 -16.81 -23.51 1.16
CA ARG A 183 -17.26 -24.82 1.66
C ARG A 183 -17.00 -24.99 3.16
N SER A 184 -15.86 -24.52 3.66
CA SER A 184 -15.45 -24.71 5.05
C SER A 184 -16.04 -23.65 6.00
N ALA A 185 -16.15 -22.39 5.55
CA ALA A 185 -16.64 -21.30 6.38
C ALA A 185 -18.17 -21.25 6.43
N SER A 186 -18.71 -20.69 7.50
CA SER A 186 -20.15 -20.45 7.68
C SER A 186 -20.46 -18.96 7.90
N GLY A 187 -21.74 -18.58 7.78
CA GLY A 187 -22.22 -17.24 8.08
C GLY A 187 -21.66 -16.13 7.17
N GLN A 188 -21.15 -15.05 7.78
CA GLN A 188 -20.70 -13.85 7.09
C GLN A 188 -19.44 -14.08 6.25
N ARG A 189 -18.51 -14.91 6.75
CA ARG A 189 -17.26 -15.23 6.06
C ARG A 189 -17.54 -15.97 4.74
N ARG A 190 -18.44 -16.95 4.75
CA ARG A 190 -18.92 -17.63 3.54
C ARG A 190 -19.56 -16.67 2.53
N ARG A 191 -20.37 -15.72 2.99
CA ARG A 191 -21.01 -14.71 2.12
C ARG A 191 -19.99 -13.79 1.46
N LYS A 192 -18.93 -13.40 2.19
CA LYS A 192 -17.83 -12.59 1.65
C LYS A 192 -17.06 -13.38 0.57
N ALA A 193 -16.61 -14.59 0.90
CA ALA A 193 -15.91 -15.47 -0.03
C ALA A 193 -16.72 -15.76 -1.31
N ALA A 194 -18.03 -15.99 -1.18
CA ALA A 194 -18.91 -16.20 -2.34
C ALA A 194 -18.99 -14.96 -3.25
N LYS A 195 -19.05 -13.74 -2.69
CA LYS A 195 -19.04 -12.49 -3.47
C LYS A 195 -17.70 -12.26 -4.16
N GLN A 196 -16.59 -12.59 -3.49
CA GLN A 196 -15.25 -12.51 -4.08
C GLN A 196 -15.12 -13.51 -5.24
N LEU A 197 -15.53 -14.75 -5.02
CA LEU A 197 -15.51 -15.80 -6.03
C LEU A 197 -16.29 -15.40 -7.29
N GLN A 198 -17.45 -14.75 -7.13
CA GLN A 198 -18.22 -14.23 -8.26
C GLN A 198 -17.42 -13.22 -9.12
N VAL A 199 -16.65 -12.34 -8.48
CA VAL A 199 -15.80 -11.36 -9.18
C VAL A 199 -14.64 -12.08 -9.88
N VAL A 200 -13.98 -13.02 -9.21
CA VAL A 200 -12.88 -13.82 -9.77
C VAL A 200 -13.34 -14.62 -10.99
N GLU A 201 -14.48 -15.30 -10.89
CA GLU A 201 -15.05 -16.03 -12.02
C GLU A 201 -15.40 -15.11 -13.19
N ALA A 202 -15.94 -13.91 -12.92
CA ALA A 202 -16.25 -12.95 -13.97
C ALA A 202 -15.01 -12.51 -14.76
N PHE A 203 -13.89 -12.21 -14.07
CA PHE A 203 -12.62 -11.91 -14.73
C PHE A 203 -12.09 -13.10 -15.54
N ARG A 204 -12.13 -14.30 -14.96
CA ARG A 204 -11.67 -15.51 -15.66
C ARG A 204 -12.48 -15.85 -16.91
N ARG A 205 -13.81 -15.71 -16.85
CA ARG A 205 -14.70 -16.00 -17.99
C ARG A 205 -14.57 -14.96 -19.09
N SER A 206 -14.37 -13.69 -18.72
CA SER A 206 -14.25 -12.60 -19.70
C SER A 206 -12.85 -12.48 -20.32
N GLY A 207 -11.82 -13.03 -19.68
CA GLY A 207 -10.42 -12.83 -20.10
C GLY A 207 -9.90 -11.40 -19.84
N ASN A 208 -10.72 -10.55 -19.22
CA ASN A 208 -10.30 -9.22 -18.80
C ASN A 208 -9.27 -9.34 -17.68
N LYS A 209 -8.29 -8.43 -17.69
CA LYS A 209 -7.26 -8.41 -16.66
C LYS A 209 -7.64 -7.47 -15.51
N PRO A 210 -7.45 -7.85 -14.23
CA PRO A 210 -7.78 -7.00 -13.10
C PRO A 210 -7.05 -5.66 -13.11
N GLU A 211 -5.81 -5.61 -13.60
CA GLU A 211 -5.02 -4.38 -13.66
C GLU A 211 -5.64 -3.28 -14.53
N TRP A 212 -6.56 -3.62 -15.45
CA TRP A 212 -7.26 -2.63 -16.30
C TRP A 212 -8.23 -1.74 -15.52
N MET A 213 -8.53 -2.06 -14.25
CA MET A 213 -9.25 -1.15 -13.37
C MET A 213 -8.42 0.07 -12.96
N ILE A 214 -7.09 0.00 -13.12
CA ILE A 214 -6.18 1.13 -12.98
C ILE A 214 -5.83 1.63 -14.37
N ILE A 215 -6.17 2.87 -14.66
CA ILE A 215 -5.94 3.51 -15.95
C ILE A 215 -4.62 4.27 -15.96
N THR A 216 -3.86 4.08 -17.03
CA THR A 216 -2.67 4.87 -17.36
C THR A 216 -2.92 5.81 -18.54
N VAL A 217 -3.97 5.54 -19.32
CA VAL A 217 -4.39 6.35 -20.46
C VAL A 217 -5.87 6.66 -20.31
N LEU A 218 -6.21 7.94 -20.25
CA LEU A 218 -7.59 8.42 -20.13
C LEU A 218 -8.14 8.82 -21.52
N PRO A 219 -9.20 8.19 -22.03
CA PRO A 219 -9.79 8.59 -23.30
C PRO A 219 -10.48 9.97 -23.21
N VAL A 220 -10.37 10.74 -24.28
CA VAL A 220 -10.98 12.06 -24.42
C VAL A 220 -12.09 12.01 -25.46
N LEU A 221 -13.29 12.42 -25.05
CA LEU A 221 -14.45 12.43 -25.94
C LEU A 221 -14.23 13.36 -27.15
N PRO A 222 -14.76 12.98 -28.33
CA PRO A 222 -14.73 13.79 -29.54
C PRO A 222 -15.29 15.21 -29.28
N PRO A 223 -14.68 16.28 -29.84
CA PRO A 223 -15.08 17.66 -29.58
C PRO A 223 -16.56 17.97 -29.81
N ASP A 224 -17.19 17.33 -30.80
CA ASP A 224 -18.60 17.58 -31.12
C ASP A 224 -19.56 16.99 -30.07
N LEU A 225 -19.09 16.07 -29.21
CA LEU A 225 -19.83 15.59 -28.04
C LEU A 225 -19.60 16.48 -26.81
N ARG A 226 -18.70 17.47 -26.89
CA ARG A 226 -18.40 18.45 -25.85
C ARG A 226 -18.26 19.86 -26.43
N PRO A 227 -19.32 20.39 -27.07
CA PRO A 227 -19.25 21.61 -27.85
C PRO A 227 -18.92 22.84 -27.00
N MET A 228 -18.34 23.83 -27.66
CA MET A 228 -18.17 25.20 -27.17
C MET A 228 -18.91 26.10 -28.14
N VAL A 229 -19.90 26.83 -27.64
CA VAL A 229 -20.79 27.67 -28.44
C VAL A 229 -20.50 29.12 -28.14
N GLN A 230 -20.28 29.92 -29.18
CA GLN A 230 -20.14 31.36 -29.04
C GLN A 230 -21.51 31.99 -28.83
N LEU A 231 -21.61 32.87 -27.84
CA LEU A 231 -22.80 33.68 -27.54
C LEU A 231 -22.61 35.10 -28.08
N ASP A 232 -23.72 35.83 -28.20
CA ASP A 232 -23.69 37.25 -28.54
C ASP A 232 -22.84 38.04 -27.52
N GLY A 233 -22.07 39.01 -28.01
CA GLY A 233 -21.16 39.80 -27.18
C GLY A 233 -19.81 39.14 -26.88
N GLY A 234 -19.38 38.15 -27.66
CA GLY A 234 -18.03 37.58 -27.61
C GLY A 234 -17.78 36.60 -26.45
N ARG A 235 -18.84 36.20 -25.73
CA ARG A 235 -18.77 35.19 -24.67
C ARG A 235 -18.82 33.78 -25.27
N PHE A 236 -18.36 32.80 -24.51
CA PHE A 236 -18.46 31.39 -24.90
C PHE A 236 -19.14 30.59 -23.79
N ALA A 237 -20.03 29.69 -24.19
CA ALA A 237 -20.59 28.65 -23.34
C ALA A 237 -19.85 27.33 -23.65
N THR A 238 -19.37 26.66 -22.62
CA THR A 238 -18.64 25.39 -22.72
C THR A 238 -19.38 24.30 -21.95
N SER A 239 -19.33 23.07 -22.45
CA SER A 239 -19.73 21.89 -21.66
C SER A 239 -18.83 21.74 -20.42
N ASP A 240 -19.42 21.38 -19.28
CA ASP A 240 -18.71 21.10 -18.01
C ASP A 240 -17.58 20.06 -18.19
N LEU A 241 -17.76 19.14 -19.14
CA LEU A 241 -16.75 18.11 -19.46
C LEU A 241 -15.42 18.72 -19.94
N ASN A 242 -15.46 19.86 -20.63
CA ASN A 242 -14.25 20.57 -21.03
C ASN A 242 -13.47 21.09 -19.82
N ASP A 243 -14.16 21.52 -18.76
CA ASP A 243 -13.52 21.98 -17.52
C ASP A 243 -12.94 20.83 -16.72
N LEU A 244 -13.62 19.68 -16.69
CA LEU A 244 -13.09 18.45 -16.10
C LEU A 244 -11.84 17.97 -16.83
N TYR A 245 -11.86 17.86 -18.16
CA TYR A 245 -10.66 17.50 -18.93
C TYR A 245 -9.53 18.50 -18.75
N ARG A 246 -9.83 19.80 -18.75
CA ARG A 246 -8.84 20.86 -18.51
C ARG A 246 -8.19 20.70 -17.13
N ARG A 247 -8.96 20.36 -16.10
CA ARG A 247 -8.44 20.08 -14.75
C ARG A 247 -7.48 18.90 -14.77
N VAL A 248 -7.86 17.77 -15.37
CA VAL A 248 -6.99 16.59 -15.51
C VAL A 248 -5.71 16.94 -16.25
N ILE A 249 -5.80 17.61 -17.40
CA ILE A 249 -4.63 18.00 -18.21
C ILE A 249 -3.68 18.89 -17.40
N ASN A 250 -4.21 19.91 -16.71
CA ASN A 250 -3.39 20.83 -15.92
C ASN A 250 -2.68 20.12 -14.76
N ARG A 251 -3.38 19.23 -14.04
CA ARG A 251 -2.79 18.41 -12.96
C ARG A 251 -1.74 17.45 -13.49
N ASN A 252 -2.02 16.80 -14.61
CA ASN A 252 -1.11 15.85 -15.24
C ASN A 252 0.18 16.54 -15.70
N ASN A 253 0.07 17.68 -16.38
CA ASN A 253 1.24 18.45 -16.84
C ASN A 253 2.05 19.00 -15.66
N ARG A 254 1.37 19.47 -14.61
CA ARG A 254 2.03 19.90 -13.38
C ARG A 254 2.78 18.75 -12.71
N LEU A 255 2.18 17.57 -12.64
CA LEU A 255 2.83 16.37 -12.09
C LEU A 255 4.06 15.98 -12.92
N ARG A 256 3.97 15.99 -14.26
CA ARG A 256 5.14 15.74 -15.13
C ARG A 256 6.28 16.70 -14.83
N HIS A 257 5.98 18.00 -14.75
CA HIS A 257 6.99 19.01 -14.42
C HIS A 257 7.60 18.79 -13.03
N LEU A 258 6.79 18.45 -12.02
CA LEU A 258 7.27 18.15 -10.67
C LEU A 258 8.19 16.91 -10.63
N LEU A 259 7.92 15.91 -11.47
CA LEU A 259 8.78 14.73 -11.61
C LEU A 259 10.10 15.08 -12.32
N GLU A 260 10.08 15.94 -13.34
CA GLU A 260 11.28 16.40 -14.05
C GLU A 260 12.24 17.19 -13.15
N ILE A 261 11.70 18.01 -12.24
CA ILE A 261 12.52 18.78 -11.29
C ILE A 261 12.85 18.03 -10.00
N GLU A 262 12.50 16.73 -9.92
CA GLU A 262 12.68 15.89 -8.73
C GLU A 262 12.18 16.56 -7.44
N ALA A 263 10.97 17.12 -7.49
CA ALA A 263 10.37 17.80 -6.34
C ALA A 263 10.27 16.86 -5.12
N PRO A 264 10.27 17.40 -3.87
CA PRO A 264 10.12 16.60 -2.67
C PRO A 264 8.90 15.65 -2.71
N GLY A 265 9.08 14.44 -2.20
CA GLY A 265 8.08 13.37 -2.30
C GLY A 265 6.68 13.74 -1.78
N VAL A 266 6.59 14.60 -0.75
CA VAL A 266 5.31 15.10 -0.22
C VAL A 266 4.52 15.89 -1.27
N ILE A 267 5.22 16.73 -2.06
CA ILE A 267 4.60 17.55 -3.11
C ILE A 267 4.13 16.64 -4.25
N ILE A 268 4.95 15.68 -4.65
CA ILE A 268 4.60 14.69 -5.69
C ILE A 268 3.38 13.87 -5.24
N ARG A 269 3.34 13.37 -4.01
CA ARG A 269 2.19 12.62 -3.47
C ARG A 269 0.91 13.44 -3.48
N ASN A 270 0.98 14.70 -3.07
CA ASN A 270 -0.19 15.58 -3.10
C ASN A 270 -0.66 15.81 -4.55
N GLU A 271 0.24 16.04 -5.51
CA GLU A 271 -0.16 16.23 -6.90
C GLU A 271 -0.71 14.93 -7.53
N LYS A 272 -0.13 13.76 -7.21
CA LYS A 272 -0.69 12.45 -7.59
C LYS A 272 -2.12 12.27 -7.02
N ARG A 273 -2.35 12.63 -5.75
CA ARG A 273 -3.69 12.63 -5.13
C ARG A 273 -4.65 13.56 -5.87
N MET A 274 -4.24 14.79 -6.18
CA MET A 274 -5.06 15.75 -6.92
C MET A 274 -5.37 15.29 -8.35
N LEU A 275 -4.46 14.55 -8.99
CA LEU A 275 -4.70 13.95 -10.30
C LEU A 275 -5.74 12.82 -10.19
N GLN A 276 -5.66 11.96 -9.18
CA GLN A 276 -6.69 10.95 -8.89
C GLN A 276 -8.06 11.61 -8.70
N GLU A 277 -8.15 12.63 -7.83
CA GLU A 277 -9.38 13.39 -7.58
C GLU A 277 -9.92 14.13 -8.81
N ALA A 278 -9.07 14.48 -9.77
CA ALA A 278 -9.49 15.14 -11.01
C ALA A 278 -10.10 14.16 -12.03
N VAL A 279 -9.71 12.88 -11.96
CA VAL A 279 -10.20 11.81 -12.83
C VAL A 279 -11.44 11.12 -12.26
N ASP A 280 -11.55 11.08 -10.94
CA ASP A 280 -12.73 10.62 -10.18
C ASP A 280 -14.02 11.39 -10.53
#